data_AF-A0A243BA95-F1
#
_entry.id   AF-A0A243BA95-F1
#
_cell.length_a   1.000
_cell.length_b   1.000
_cell.length_c   1.000
_cell.angle_alpha   90.00
_cell.angle_beta   90.00
_cell.angle_gamma   90.00
#
_symmetry.space_group_name_H-M   'P 1'
#
loop_
_entity.id
_entity.type
_entity.pdbx_description
1 polymer ?
#
loop_
_entity_poly.entity_id
_entity_poly.type
_entity_poly.pdbx_seq_one_letter_code
_entity_poly.pdbx_strand_id
1 'polypeptide(L)'
;MEEQYASQNQSDVEGSKRKKKHAVPFQCMVSIPTGFQIQKPNTPKLVYDVSHLSMAKEMCKRVIDVEDCGQVEIDLHVLKIKGVLPFIVNVSVEPLSMEHVYATSGRDTSIFLSCQETVYVDHILKYSVDQVPYYVIDGHHILVRDVVIKLLEENPQTAQISGVFYFDYA
;
A
#
# COMPACT_ATOMS: atom_id res chain seq x y z
N MET A 1 26.59 -56.09 22.00
CA MET A 1 25.33 -55.58 22.54
C MET A 1 25.35 -54.08 22.25
N GLU A 2 25.19 -53.75 20.96
CA GLU A 2 23.92 -53.36 20.30
C GLU A 2 23.57 -51.92 20.69
N GLU A 3 23.98 -50.95 19.87
CA GLU A 3 23.17 -50.34 18.79
C GLU A 3 21.86 -49.70 19.29
N GLN A 4 21.75 -48.38 19.15
CA GLN A 4 20.59 -47.81 18.47
C GLN A 4 20.90 -46.42 17.90
N TYR A 5 20.79 -46.34 16.57
CA TYR A 5 20.70 -45.15 15.74
C TYR A 5 19.42 -44.35 16.03
N ALA A 6 19.51 -43.03 15.88
CA ALA A 6 18.45 -42.24 15.24
C ALA A 6 19.06 -40.98 14.60
N SER A 7 19.27 -41.03 13.29
CA SER A 7 19.30 -39.84 12.42
C SER A 7 17.87 -39.50 12.03
N GLN A 8 17.51 -38.20 11.98
CA GLN A 8 16.90 -37.52 10.82
C GLN A 8 16.23 -36.19 11.21
N ASN A 9 16.79 -35.11 10.62
CA ASN A 9 16.14 -34.04 9.84
C ASN A 9 14.68 -33.65 10.12
N GLN A 10 14.46 -32.35 10.33
CA GLN A 10 13.55 -31.46 9.57
C GLN A 10 13.51 -30.12 10.34
N SER A 11 14.23 -29.08 9.91
CA SER A 11 13.84 -28.12 8.87
C SER A 11 12.47 -27.45 9.09
N ASP A 12 12.27 -26.80 10.23
CA ASP A 12 11.25 -25.76 10.37
C ASP A 12 11.91 -24.38 10.22
N VAL A 13 12.36 -24.08 8.99
CA VAL A 13 12.44 -22.68 8.56
C VAL A 13 11.00 -22.26 8.30
N GLU A 14 10.36 -21.81 9.38
CA GLU A 14 9.05 -21.18 9.35
C GLU A 14 8.93 -20.28 8.13
N GLY A 15 7.92 -20.61 7.31
CA GLY A 15 7.67 -20.03 6.02
C GLY A 15 7.89 -18.53 6.04
N SER A 16 8.85 -18.10 5.22
CA SER A 16 9.00 -16.70 4.84
C SER A 16 7.66 -16.25 4.28
N LYS A 17 6.82 -15.62 5.12
CA LYS A 17 5.71 -14.78 4.68
C LYS A 17 6.31 -13.96 3.56
N ARG A 18 5.91 -14.20 2.31
CA ARG A 18 6.38 -13.43 1.15
C ARG A 18 6.26 -11.97 1.53
N LYS A 19 7.37 -11.35 1.93
CA LYS A 19 7.38 -9.95 2.36
C LYS A 19 6.77 -9.19 1.20
N LYS A 20 5.72 -8.40 1.44
CA LYS A 20 5.11 -7.53 0.44
C LYS A 20 6.21 -6.55 0.01
N LYS A 21 7.06 -6.94 -0.97
CA LYS A 21 8.40 -6.35 -1.13
C LYS A 21 8.32 -4.86 -1.44
N HIS A 22 7.21 -4.40 -2.04
CA HIS A 22 7.03 -3.02 -2.47
C HIS A 22 5.63 -2.46 -2.16
N ALA A 23 5.22 -2.52 -0.90
CA ALA A 23 3.92 -2.01 -0.45
C ALA A 23 4.06 -0.74 0.40
N VAL A 24 3.33 0.31 0.06
CA VAL A 24 3.20 1.53 0.86
C VAL A 24 1.73 1.73 1.26
N PRO A 25 1.40 1.68 2.55
CA PRO A 25 0.02 1.85 3.01
C PRO A 25 -0.42 3.31 2.90
N PHE A 26 -1.72 3.51 2.68
CA PHE A 26 -2.36 4.81 2.81
C PHE A 26 -3.60 4.69 3.68
N GLN A 27 -3.96 5.80 4.31
CA GLN A 27 -5.24 5.95 5.00
C GLN A 27 -5.70 7.39 4.88
N CYS A 28 -7.01 7.59 4.91
CA CYS A 28 -7.63 8.89 4.99
C CYS A 28 -8.96 8.81 5.73
N MET A 29 -9.43 9.96 6.22
CA MET A 29 -10.64 10.05 7.04
C MET A 29 -11.67 10.93 6.32
N VAL A 30 -12.93 10.49 6.32
CA VAL A 30 -14.05 11.28 5.82
C VAL A 30 -15.11 11.43 6.90
N SER A 31 -15.60 12.65 7.06
CA SER A 31 -16.77 12.94 7.90
C SER A 31 -18.04 12.73 7.09
N ILE A 32 -18.91 11.86 7.58
CA ILE A 32 -20.22 11.56 7.00
C ILE A 32 -21.22 12.61 7.52
N PRO A 33 -21.92 13.33 6.64
CA PRO A 33 -22.92 14.30 7.07
C PRO A 33 -24.03 13.66 7.92
N THR A 34 -24.55 14.42 8.89
CA THR A 34 -25.74 14.01 9.65
C THR A 34 -26.91 13.72 8.71
N GLY A 35 -27.58 12.59 8.93
CA GLY A 35 -28.67 12.13 8.07
C GLY A 35 -28.23 11.26 6.89
N PHE A 36 -26.93 10.97 6.75
CA PHE A 36 -26.38 10.12 5.68
C PHE A 36 -25.66 8.90 6.26
N GLN A 37 -25.48 7.87 5.41
CA GLN A 37 -24.70 6.68 5.68
C GLN A 37 -23.86 6.27 4.47
N ILE A 38 -22.79 5.50 4.69
CA ILE A 38 -22.03 4.87 3.59
C ILE A 38 -22.95 3.90 2.84
N GLN A 39 -23.12 4.12 1.54
CA GLN A 39 -23.88 3.23 0.66
C GLN A 39 -23.21 1.85 0.58
N LYS A 40 -23.99 0.75 0.61
CA LYS A 40 -23.48 -0.62 0.52
C LYS A 40 -24.05 -1.36 -0.71
N PRO A 41 -23.22 -2.04 -1.54
CA PRO A 41 -21.76 -2.05 -1.52
C PRO A 41 -21.19 -0.69 -1.95
N ASN A 42 -20.02 -0.33 -1.40
CA ASN A 42 -19.29 0.88 -1.79
C ASN A 42 -17.99 0.47 -2.48
N THR A 43 -17.71 1.02 -3.65
CA THR A 43 -16.41 0.88 -4.30
C THR A 43 -15.78 2.26 -4.38
N PRO A 44 -14.85 2.60 -3.46
CA PRO A 44 -14.19 3.89 -3.50
C PRO A 44 -13.53 4.15 -4.85
N LYS A 45 -13.73 5.34 -5.40
CA LYS A 45 -13.00 5.79 -6.57
C LYS A 45 -11.74 6.50 -6.11
N LEU A 46 -10.57 5.93 -6.42
CA LEU A 46 -9.27 6.49 -6.05
C LEU A 46 -8.55 7.00 -7.30
N VAL A 47 -8.04 8.23 -7.24
CA VAL A 47 -7.16 8.84 -8.24
C VAL A 47 -5.88 9.27 -7.55
N TYR A 48 -4.73 9.08 -8.18
CA TYR A 48 -3.43 9.43 -7.62
C TYR A 48 -2.53 10.06 -8.68
N ASP A 49 -1.62 10.94 -8.27
CA ASP A 49 -0.69 11.66 -9.15
C ASP A 49 0.74 11.20 -8.90
N VAL A 50 1.35 10.61 -9.93
CA VAL A 50 2.72 10.06 -9.88
C VAL A 50 3.79 11.09 -10.26
N SER A 51 3.40 12.31 -10.68
CA SER A 51 4.31 13.34 -11.20
C SER A 51 5.36 13.80 -10.20
N HIS A 52 5.13 13.55 -8.90
CA HIS A 52 6.04 13.90 -7.81
C HIS A 52 6.84 12.70 -7.28
N LEU A 53 6.80 11.57 -7.98
CA LEU A 53 7.66 10.42 -7.73
C LEU A 53 8.87 10.45 -8.67
N SER A 54 9.99 9.91 -8.18
CA SER A 54 11.25 9.81 -8.92
C SER A 54 11.95 8.49 -8.63
N MET A 55 12.69 7.99 -9.60
CA MET A 55 13.60 6.87 -9.40
C MET A 55 14.96 7.39 -8.95
N ALA A 56 15.47 6.85 -7.85
CA ALA A 56 16.80 7.15 -7.33
C ALA A 56 17.69 5.92 -7.41
N LYS A 57 18.91 6.10 -7.93
CA LYS A 57 19.98 5.09 -7.91
C LYS A 57 21.01 5.54 -6.89
N GLU A 58 21.21 4.74 -5.86
CA GLU A 58 22.12 5.01 -4.75
C GLU A 58 23.14 3.87 -4.64
N MET A 59 24.25 4.10 -3.95
CA MET A 59 25.16 3.04 -3.53
C MET A 59 25.15 2.96 -2.01
N CYS A 60 25.11 1.74 -1.47
CA CYS A 60 25.28 1.50 -0.05
C CYS A 60 26.23 0.34 0.19
N LYS A 61 26.85 0.33 1.38
CA LYS A 61 27.69 -0.78 1.80
C LYS A 61 26.90 -1.74 2.67
N ARG A 62 27.15 -3.04 2.52
CA ARG A 62 26.52 -4.06 3.34
C ARG A 62 27.54 -5.12 3.73
N VAL A 63 27.51 -5.52 4.99
CA VAL A 63 28.30 -6.66 5.46
C VAL A 63 27.48 -7.92 5.22
N ILE A 64 28.10 -8.88 4.53
CA ILE A 64 27.57 -10.23 4.34
C ILE A 64 28.54 -11.23 4.96
N ASP A 65 28.01 -12.36 5.41
CA ASP A 65 28.82 -13.49 5.86
C ASP A 65 29.02 -14.45 4.70
N VAL A 66 30.27 -14.72 4.37
CA VAL A 66 30.66 -15.58 3.25
C VAL A 66 31.39 -16.79 3.82
N GLU A 67 30.92 -17.98 3.46
CA GLU A 67 31.54 -19.25 3.85
C GLU A 67 33.05 -19.23 3.55
N ASP A 68 33.85 -19.64 4.52
CA ASP A 68 35.33 -19.64 4.49
C ASP A 68 36.03 -18.26 4.36
N CYS A 69 35.29 -17.17 4.21
CA CYS A 69 35.82 -15.80 4.12
C CYS A 69 35.43 -14.91 5.32
N GLY A 70 34.43 -15.32 6.11
CA GLY A 70 33.88 -14.54 7.21
C GLY A 70 33.10 -13.32 6.73
N GLN A 71 33.09 -12.26 7.54
CA GLN A 71 32.36 -11.02 7.23
C GLN A 71 33.08 -10.18 6.18
N VAL A 72 32.42 -9.97 5.05
CA VAL A 72 32.91 -9.18 3.92
C VAL A 72 31.99 -8.00 3.69
N GLU A 73 32.57 -6.81 3.49
CA GLU A 73 31.84 -5.61 3.08
C GLU A 73 31.72 -5.57 1.57
N ILE A 74 30.49 -5.43 1.07
CA ILE A 74 30.20 -5.29 -0.36
C ILE A 74 29.52 -3.96 -0.66
N ASP A 75 29.85 -3.38 -1.81
CA ASP A 75 29.11 -2.26 -2.38
C ASP A 75 27.87 -2.80 -3.11
N LEU A 76 26.71 -2.19 -2.83
CA LEU A 76 25.43 -2.52 -3.45
C LEU A 76 24.84 -1.28 -4.10
N HIS A 77 24.45 -1.43 -5.36
CA HIS A 77 23.57 -0.49 -6.03
C HIS A 77 22.13 -0.70 -5.55
N VAL A 78 21.50 0.40 -5.12
CA VAL A 78 20.13 0.42 -4.60
C VAL A 78 19.27 1.24 -5.55
N LEU A 79 18.21 0.63 -6.06
CA LEU A 79 17.17 1.32 -6.81
C LEU A 79 16.00 1.61 -5.87
N LYS A 80 15.62 2.88 -5.77
CA LYS A 80 14.53 3.36 -4.92
C LYS A 80 13.53 4.14 -5.74
N ILE A 81 12.28 4.11 -5.31
CA ILE A 81 11.28 5.11 -5.68
C ILE A 81 11.14 6.09 -4.51
N LYS A 82 11.22 7.39 -4.81
CA LYS A 82 11.24 8.47 -3.83
C LYS A 82 10.32 9.61 -4.23
N GLY A 83 9.71 10.27 -3.27
CA GLY A 83 8.93 11.48 -3.46
C GLY A 83 7.63 11.48 -2.69
N VAL A 84 6.61 12.13 -3.25
CA VAL A 84 5.27 12.15 -2.69
C VAL A 84 4.25 11.65 -3.71
N LEU A 85 3.20 11.01 -3.21
CA LEU A 85 2.11 10.47 -4.00
C LEU A 85 0.79 11.06 -3.48
N PRO A 86 0.36 12.22 -4.01
CA PRO A 86 -0.95 12.78 -3.74
C PRO A 86 -2.04 11.86 -4.26
N PHE A 87 -3.14 11.72 -3.53
CA PHE A 87 -4.29 10.94 -3.95
C PHE A 87 -5.61 11.55 -3.46
N ILE A 88 -6.68 11.30 -4.21
CA ILE A 88 -8.05 11.63 -3.86
C ILE A 88 -8.86 10.34 -3.84
N VAL A 89 -9.67 10.16 -2.79
CA VAL A 89 -10.63 9.07 -2.69
C VAL A 89 -12.03 9.63 -2.57
N ASN A 90 -12.94 9.11 -3.39
CA ASN A 90 -14.36 9.40 -3.31
C ASN A 90 -15.12 8.17 -2.83
N VAL A 91 -16.00 8.37 -1.85
CA VAL A 91 -16.94 7.35 -1.36
C VAL A 91 -18.37 7.85 -1.52
N SER A 92 -19.28 6.96 -1.92
CA SER A 92 -20.70 7.30 -2.04
C SER A 92 -21.38 7.23 -0.68
N VAL A 93 -22.22 8.22 -0.37
CA VAL A 93 -23.11 8.21 0.79
C VAL A 93 -24.54 8.47 0.35
N GLU A 94 -25.49 7.86 1.06
CA GLU A 94 -26.92 7.97 0.79
C GLU A 94 -27.65 8.45 2.04
N PRO A 95 -28.81 9.12 1.91
CA PRO A 95 -29.61 9.51 3.05
C PRO A 95 -30.11 8.29 3.86
N LEU A 96 -30.20 8.44 5.18
CA LEU A 96 -30.80 7.44 6.08
C LEU A 96 -32.31 7.28 5.87
N SER A 97 -32.98 8.36 5.45
CA SER A 97 -34.42 8.41 5.14
C SER A 97 -34.67 9.37 3.99
N MET A 98 -35.66 9.07 3.16
CA MET A 98 -36.05 9.90 2.02
C MET A 98 -37.19 10.89 2.35
N GLU A 99 -37.81 10.82 3.53
CA GLU A 99 -39.03 11.57 3.87
C GLU A 99 -38.89 13.09 3.74
N HIS A 100 -37.68 13.62 3.97
CA HIS A 100 -37.39 15.05 3.95
C HIS A 100 -36.19 15.38 3.05
N VAL A 101 -35.89 14.52 2.07
CA VAL A 101 -34.77 14.70 1.16
C VAL A 101 -35.28 15.27 -0.15
N TYR A 102 -34.72 16.41 -0.54
CA TYR A 102 -35.05 17.09 -1.78
C TYR A 102 -33.75 17.28 -2.58
N ALA A 103 -33.78 16.91 -3.86
CA ALA A 103 -32.65 17.06 -4.77
C ALA A 103 -32.93 18.17 -5.79
N THR A 104 -31.90 18.92 -6.15
CA THR A 104 -31.99 19.97 -7.18
C THR A 104 -32.02 19.40 -8.59
N SER A 105 -31.61 18.14 -8.77
CA SER A 105 -31.61 17.44 -10.06
C SER A 105 -31.66 15.93 -9.87
N GLY A 106 -32.43 15.24 -10.72
CA GLY A 106 -32.50 13.78 -10.72
C GLY A 106 -33.26 13.17 -9.54
N ARG A 107 -33.31 11.83 -9.51
CA ARG A 107 -33.89 11.06 -8.40
C ARG A 107 -32.82 10.42 -7.50
N ASP A 108 -31.57 10.41 -7.93
CA ASP A 108 -30.47 9.92 -7.11
C ASP A 108 -30.05 11.01 -6.12
N THR A 109 -30.24 10.71 -4.85
CA THR A 109 -29.93 11.60 -3.72
C THR A 109 -28.58 11.24 -3.09
N SER A 110 -27.85 10.27 -3.66
CA SER A 110 -26.53 9.90 -3.21
C SER A 110 -25.54 11.00 -3.56
N ILE A 111 -24.59 11.24 -2.67
CA ILE A 111 -23.51 12.21 -2.89
C ILE A 111 -22.16 11.54 -2.67
N PHE A 112 -21.12 12.11 -3.27
CA PHE A 112 -19.75 11.64 -3.04
C PHE A 112 -19.06 12.52 -2.01
N LEU A 113 -18.52 11.87 -0.97
CA LEU A 113 -17.57 12.50 -0.06
C LEU A 113 -16.17 12.28 -0.61
N SER A 114 -15.38 13.34 -0.68
CA SER A 114 -14.01 13.30 -1.18
C SER A 114 -13.03 13.54 -0.04
N CYS A 115 -11.94 12.78 -0.01
CA CYS A 115 -10.79 13.06 0.83
C CYS A 115 -9.55 13.16 -0.04
N GLN A 116 -8.70 14.16 0.23
CA GLN A 116 -7.43 14.34 -0.44
C GLN A 116 -6.31 14.21 0.59
N GLU A 117 -5.36 13.35 0.30
CA GLU A 117 -4.21 13.08 1.17
C GLU A 117 -2.95 12.89 0.34
N THR A 118 -1.81 12.81 1.02
CA THR A 118 -0.51 12.57 0.38
C THR A 118 0.27 11.50 1.12
N VAL A 119 0.81 10.55 0.36
CA VAL A 119 1.71 9.52 0.88
C VAL A 119 3.16 9.91 0.59
N TYR A 120 4.03 9.84 1.60
CA TYR A 120 5.47 9.98 1.41
C TYR A 120 6.08 8.63 1.03
N VAL A 121 6.83 8.61 -0.06
CA VAL A 121 7.45 7.41 -0.61
C VAL A 121 8.96 7.54 -0.48
N ASP A 122 9.58 6.63 0.26
CA ASP A 122 11.01 6.34 0.19
C ASP A 122 11.18 4.83 0.28
N HIS A 123 11.05 4.16 -0.87
CA HIS A 123 10.92 2.71 -0.92
C HIS A 123 11.96 2.06 -1.81
N ILE A 124 12.61 1.01 -1.31
CA ILE A 124 13.61 0.26 -2.05
C ILE A 124 12.92 -0.76 -2.97
N LEU A 125 13.26 -0.72 -4.25
CA LEU A 125 12.78 -1.63 -5.29
C LEU A 125 13.75 -2.79 -5.51
N LYS A 126 15.06 -2.51 -5.62
CA LYS A 126 16.04 -3.54 -5.97
C LYS A 126 17.41 -3.26 -5.36
N TYR A 127 18.12 -4.35 -5.06
CA TYR A 127 19.55 -4.35 -4.77
C TYR A 127 20.28 -5.09 -5.90
N SER A 128 21.48 -4.64 -6.23
CA SER A 128 22.38 -5.29 -7.18
C SER A 128 23.83 -5.10 -6.75
N VAL A 129 24.68 -6.10 -6.97
CA VAL A 129 26.15 -5.98 -6.82
C VAL A 129 26.80 -5.30 -8.02
N ASP A 130 26.02 -5.06 -9.07
CA ASP A 130 26.41 -4.36 -10.29
C ASP A 130 25.28 -3.37 -10.64
N GLN A 131 25.03 -3.08 -11.91
CA GLN A 131 24.04 -2.09 -12.33
C GLN A 131 22.60 -2.46 -11.90
N VAL A 132 21.79 -1.42 -11.68
CA VAL A 132 20.34 -1.52 -11.51
C VAL A 132 19.62 -1.06 -12.79
N PRO A 133 18.48 -1.71 -13.15
CA PRO A 133 17.75 -1.40 -14.37
C PRO A 133 17.26 0.05 -14.40
N TYR A 134 16.86 0.50 -15.59
CA TYR A 134 16.12 1.75 -15.76
C TYR A 134 14.63 1.44 -15.80
N TYR A 135 13.86 2.04 -14.89
CA TYR A 135 12.41 1.96 -14.87
C TYR A 135 11.81 3.35 -15.05
N VAL A 136 10.64 3.38 -15.70
CA VAL A 136 9.79 4.56 -15.80
C VAL A 136 8.67 4.43 -14.79
N ILE A 137 8.26 5.55 -14.18
CA ILE A 137 7.12 5.58 -13.28
C ILE A 137 5.87 5.85 -14.10
N ASP A 138 4.93 4.91 -14.10
CA ASP A 138 3.64 5.01 -14.77
C ASP A 138 2.54 4.32 -13.95
N GLY A 139 1.29 4.42 -14.43
CA GLY A 139 0.13 3.79 -13.79
C GLY A 139 0.04 2.27 -13.98
N HIS A 140 0.89 1.66 -14.81
CA HIS A 140 0.90 0.20 -15.02
C HIS A 140 1.69 -0.52 -13.92
N HIS A 141 2.73 0.12 -13.38
CA HIS A 141 3.58 -0.44 -12.34
C HIS A 141 3.12 -0.06 -10.92
N ILE A 142 2.02 0.67 -10.76
CA ILE A 142 1.45 1.03 -9.46
C ILE A 142 0.05 0.45 -9.34
N LEU A 143 -0.10 -0.52 -8.45
CA LEU A 143 -1.37 -1.19 -8.20
C LEU A 143 -1.94 -0.73 -6.86
N VAL A 144 -3.22 -0.35 -6.87
CA VAL A 144 -3.97 -0.07 -5.64
C VAL A 144 -4.67 -1.35 -5.21
N ARG A 145 -4.41 -1.80 -3.98
CA ARG A 145 -4.93 -3.06 -3.43
C ARG A 145 -5.48 -2.86 -2.03
N ASP A 146 -6.24 -3.86 -1.58
CA ASP A 146 -6.73 -3.98 -0.20
C ASP A 146 -7.51 -2.73 0.27
N VAL A 147 -8.27 -2.08 -0.62
CA VAL A 147 -9.03 -0.87 -0.28
C VAL A 147 -10.25 -1.25 0.58
N VAL A 148 -10.31 -0.69 1.79
CA VAL A 148 -11.36 -0.94 2.78
C VAL A 148 -11.87 0.35 3.38
N ILE A 149 -13.19 0.41 3.58
CA ILE A 149 -13.88 1.46 4.34
C ILE A 149 -14.29 0.87 5.70
N LYS A 150 -13.91 1.54 6.78
CA LYS A 150 -14.29 1.18 8.15
C LYS A 150 -14.93 2.37 8.83
N LEU A 151 -16.10 2.18 9.43
CA LEU A 151 -16.68 3.19 10.33
C LEU A 151 -15.91 3.15 11.64
N LEU A 152 -15.67 4.32 12.24
CA LEU A 152 -15.08 4.40 13.57
C LEU A 152 -16.15 4.04 14.61
N GLU A 153 -15.83 3.11 15.51
CA GLU A 153 -16.76 2.67 16.56
C GLU A 153 -17.13 3.82 17.50
N GLU A 154 -16.16 4.66 17.86
CA GLU A 154 -16.36 5.82 18.74
C GLU A 154 -17.12 6.97 18.06
N ASN A 155 -17.07 7.04 16.72
CA ASN A 155 -17.75 8.08 15.94
C ASN A 155 -18.27 7.50 14.62
N PRO A 156 -19.53 6.99 14.61
CA PRO A 156 -20.14 6.42 13.41
C PRO A 156 -20.34 7.41 12.25
N GLN A 157 -20.20 8.72 12.51
CA GLN A 157 -20.18 9.75 11.46
C GLN A 157 -18.80 9.96 10.86
N THR A 158 -17.83 9.09 11.15
CA THR A 158 -16.50 9.13 10.55
C THR A 158 -16.17 7.77 9.96
N ALA A 159 -15.74 7.76 8.70
CA ALA A 159 -15.19 6.57 8.07
C ALA A 159 -13.70 6.75 7.81
N GLN A 160 -12.94 5.71 8.13
CA GLN A 160 -11.57 5.52 7.67
C GLN A 160 -11.60 4.77 6.34
N ILE A 161 -10.92 5.30 5.34
CA ILE A 161 -10.62 4.59 4.10
C ILE A 161 -9.14 4.26 4.13
N SER A 162 -8.78 3.02 3.87
CA SER A 162 -7.38 2.56 3.88
C SER A 162 -7.11 1.60 2.74
N GLY A 163 -5.86 1.46 2.37
CA GLY A 163 -5.43 0.54 1.33
C GLY A 163 -3.91 0.56 1.16
N VAL A 164 -3.43 -0.01 0.05
CA VAL A 164 -2.00 -0.16 -0.21
C VAL A 164 -1.70 0.20 -1.67
N PHE A 165 -0.70 1.07 -1.87
CA PHE A 165 -0.01 1.21 -3.15
C PHE A 165 1.07 0.14 -3.25
N TYR A 166 1.04 -0.66 -4.32
CA TYR A 166 1.99 -1.72 -4.60
C TYR A 166 2.80 -1.38 -5.85
N PHE A 167 4.12 -1.28 -5.72
CA PHE A 167 5.03 -0.99 -6.83
C PHE A 167 5.52 -2.28 -7.48
N ASP A 168 5.02 -2.59 -8.67
CA ASP A 168 5.30 -3.83 -9.38
C ASP A 168 6.42 -3.65 -10.41
N TYR A 169 7.66 -3.58 -9.91
CA TYR A 169 8.88 -3.50 -10.74
C TYR A 169 9.68 -4.79 -10.59
N ALA A 170 9.31 -5.82 -11.36
CA ALA A 170 10.02 -7.11 -11.41
C ALA A 170 11.38 -7.01 -12.12
#